data_AF-N0E1Q3-F1
#
_entry.id   AF-N0E1Q3-F1
#
_cell.length_a   1.000
_cell.length_b   1.000
_cell.length_c   1.000
_cell.angle_alpha   90.00
_cell.angle_beta   90.00
_cell.angle_gamma   90.00
#
_symmetry.space_group_name_H-M   'P 1'
#
loop_
_entity.id
_entity.type
_entity.pdbx_description
1 polymer ?
#
loop_
_entity_poly.entity_id
_entity_poly.type
_entity_poly.pdbx_seq_one_letter_code
_entity_poly.pdbx_strand_id
1 'polypeptide(L)'
;MANVFPEAFNTMRIRPVGNYPQMLLHGLRASAPDGATDPTVVVLTPGVFNSAYYEHSLLARMMGVELVEGRDLVCTGGQVRMRTTHGGRPVDVIYRRVDDEFLDPVHFRGDSVLGVAGLVSAMRSGRVSVANAVGNGVADDKLIYSYLPDLIRFYLDEDPILPNVETFRCDEPAALAHVLDHLDEMVVKPVDGSGGKGLVVGPRADRATLDRLRAGLRSNPRGWIAQPVVQLSTVPTFLEGRLVPRHVDLRPFAVNDGERIQVLPGGLTRVALPEGELVVNSSQGGGSKDTWVLAGRGRLRVAPSAEPAGETRQIVIMSAPTVSHDDSIRSQQQQQQQQQRQQLRPHGPRWARPEAGEDQC
;
A
#
# COMPACT_ATOMS: atom_id res chain seq x y z
N MET A 1 7.56 13.44 17.33
CA MET A 1 8.84 13.74 18.02
C MET A 1 9.06 15.23 18.26
N ALA A 2 8.81 16.11 17.28
CA ALA A 2 9.00 17.56 17.45
C ALA A 2 8.27 18.17 18.67
N ASN A 3 7.06 17.68 19.00
CA ASN A 3 6.31 18.15 20.17
C ASN A 3 6.83 17.57 21.51
N VAL A 4 7.54 16.44 21.49
CA VAL A 4 7.98 15.71 22.68
C VAL A 4 9.43 16.03 23.04
N PHE A 5 10.27 16.27 22.03
CA PHE A 5 11.69 16.61 22.17
C PHE A 5 12.08 17.80 21.27
N PRO A 6 11.53 19.00 21.51
CA PRO A 6 11.81 20.18 20.68
C PRO A 6 13.30 20.56 20.69
N GLU A 7 14.02 20.32 21.80
CA GLU A 7 15.44 20.65 21.92
C GLU A 7 16.31 19.85 20.94
N ALA A 8 15.93 18.60 20.64
CA ALA A 8 16.63 17.76 19.67
C ALA A 8 16.52 18.36 18.25
N PHE A 9 15.38 18.95 17.89
CA PHE A 9 15.19 19.60 16.58
C PHE A 9 15.90 20.96 16.48
N ASN A 10 16.16 21.62 17.62
CA ASN A 10 16.95 22.86 17.66
C ASN A 10 18.46 22.59 17.59
N THR A 11 18.91 21.48 18.17
CA THR A 11 20.34 21.12 18.24
C THR A 11 20.80 20.31 17.03
N MET A 12 19.98 19.38 16.56
CA MET A 12 20.25 18.56 15.39
C MET A 12 19.62 19.21 14.16
N ARG A 13 20.39 19.39 13.09
CA ARG A 13 19.90 19.97 11.82
C ARG A 13 19.08 18.93 11.04
N ILE A 14 17.93 18.53 11.55
CA ILE A 14 17.07 17.51 10.95
C ILE A 14 16.32 18.11 9.74
N ARG A 15 16.32 17.43 8.60
CA ARG A 15 15.59 17.87 7.40
C ARG A 15 14.07 17.68 7.60
N PRO A 16 13.23 18.64 7.19
CA PRO A 16 11.79 18.52 7.34
C PRO A 16 11.20 17.52 6.34
N VAL A 17 10.17 16.79 6.78
CA VAL A 17 9.41 15.84 5.96
C VAL A 17 7.97 16.30 5.66
N GLY A 18 7.52 17.40 6.27
CA GLY A 18 6.14 17.88 6.16
C GLY A 18 5.68 18.28 4.76
N ASN A 19 6.62 18.54 3.83
CA ASN A 19 6.32 18.93 2.45
C ASN A 19 5.96 17.75 1.54
N TYR A 20 5.94 16.52 2.03
CA TYR A 20 5.62 15.33 1.23
C TYR A 20 4.30 15.44 0.44
N PRO A 21 3.16 15.88 1.03
CA PRO A 21 1.91 15.96 0.29
C PRO A 21 1.97 16.93 -0.89
N GLN A 22 2.67 18.06 -0.73
CA GLN A 22 2.85 19.04 -1.80
C GLN A 22 3.79 18.52 -2.90
N MET A 23 4.85 17.81 -2.52
CA MET A 23 5.73 17.10 -3.47
C MET A 23 4.94 16.06 -4.29
N LEU A 24 4.09 15.28 -3.63
CA LEU A 24 3.23 14.29 -4.29
C LEU A 24 2.20 14.98 -5.22
N LEU A 25 1.51 16.02 -4.75
CA LEU A 25 0.56 16.76 -5.57
C LEU A 25 1.22 17.36 -6.81
N HIS A 26 2.44 17.87 -6.68
CA HIS A 26 3.21 18.37 -7.82
C HIS A 26 3.47 17.26 -8.86
N GLY A 27 3.96 16.10 -8.43
CA GLY A 27 4.16 14.95 -9.33
C GLY A 27 2.86 14.45 -9.96
N LEU A 28 1.75 14.43 -9.21
CA LEU A 28 0.43 14.08 -9.74
C LEU A 28 -0.01 15.07 -10.82
N ARG A 29 0.13 16.38 -10.58
CA ARG A 29 -0.21 17.42 -11.58
C ARG A 29 0.68 17.35 -12.82
N ALA A 30 1.97 17.03 -12.66
CA ALA A 30 2.88 16.84 -13.78
C ALA A 30 2.51 15.64 -14.65
N SER A 31 1.81 14.64 -14.09
CA SER A 31 1.30 13.50 -14.84
C SER A 31 -0.01 13.76 -15.59
N ALA A 32 -0.56 14.98 -15.55
CA ALA A 32 -1.83 15.30 -16.20
C ALA A 32 -1.75 15.15 -17.72
N PRO A 33 -2.86 14.77 -18.39
CA PRO A 33 -2.91 14.74 -19.85
C PRO A 33 -2.57 16.08 -20.51
N ASP A 34 -2.05 16.02 -21.73
CA ASP A 34 -1.71 17.19 -22.53
C ASP A 34 -2.91 18.15 -22.69
N GLY A 35 -2.66 19.45 -22.50
CA GLY A 35 -3.67 20.51 -22.61
C GLY A 35 -4.41 20.83 -21.30
N ALA A 36 -4.18 20.09 -20.21
CA ALA A 36 -4.71 20.42 -18.90
C ALA A 36 -3.92 21.57 -18.24
N THR A 37 -4.43 22.81 -18.30
CA THR A 37 -3.74 23.99 -17.73
C THR A 37 -3.87 24.10 -16.20
N ASP A 38 -4.97 23.63 -15.62
CA ASP A 38 -5.19 23.53 -14.17
C ASP A 38 -5.80 22.16 -13.84
N PRO A 39 -4.97 21.11 -13.77
CA PRO A 39 -5.46 19.75 -13.66
C PRO A 39 -6.15 19.50 -12.32
N THR A 40 -7.38 18.99 -12.40
CA THR A 40 -8.15 18.52 -11.25
C THR A 40 -7.65 17.14 -10.84
N VAL A 41 -7.02 17.09 -9.66
CA VAL A 41 -6.51 15.87 -9.03
C VAL A 41 -7.50 15.38 -7.97
N VAL A 42 -7.74 14.07 -7.89
CA VAL A 42 -8.55 13.46 -6.82
C VAL A 42 -7.85 12.22 -6.24
N VAL A 43 -8.18 11.86 -5.01
CA VAL A 43 -7.75 10.58 -4.39
C VAL A 43 -8.91 9.59 -4.41
N LEU A 44 -8.78 8.51 -5.19
CA LEU A 44 -9.76 7.43 -5.25
C LEU A 44 -9.52 6.43 -4.12
N THR A 45 -10.50 6.28 -3.22
CA THR A 45 -10.44 5.37 -2.07
C THR A 45 -11.48 4.26 -2.16
N PRO A 46 -11.19 3.04 -1.66
CA PRO A 46 -12.19 1.97 -1.54
C PRO A 46 -13.20 2.19 -0.41
N GLY A 47 -13.07 3.28 0.35
CA GLY A 47 -13.99 3.65 1.42
C GLY A 47 -13.54 3.25 2.83
N VAL A 48 -14.41 3.53 3.81
CA VAL A 48 -14.10 3.49 5.26
C VAL A 48 -13.72 2.11 5.82
N PHE A 49 -14.11 1.04 5.14
CA PHE A 49 -13.82 -0.33 5.57
C PHE A 49 -12.40 -0.80 5.21
N ASN A 50 -11.61 0.03 4.52
CA ASN A 50 -10.23 -0.25 4.25
C ASN A 50 -9.33 0.21 5.42
N SER A 51 -8.39 -0.63 5.84
CA SER A 51 -7.49 -0.35 6.98
C SER A 51 -6.62 0.90 6.79
N ALA A 52 -6.35 1.31 5.55
CA ALA A 52 -5.57 2.49 5.21
C ALA A 52 -6.43 3.74 4.93
N TYR A 53 -7.76 3.69 5.12
CA TYR A 53 -8.66 4.82 4.83
C TYR A 53 -8.27 6.12 5.55
N TYR A 54 -7.80 6.01 6.80
CA TYR A 54 -7.28 7.16 7.55
C TYR A 54 -6.14 7.86 6.80
N GLU A 55 -5.18 7.10 6.26
CA GLU A 55 -4.08 7.65 5.48
C GLU A 55 -4.58 8.32 4.19
N HIS A 56 -5.56 7.71 3.51
CA HIS A 56 -6.12 8.25 2.27
C HIS A 56 -6.76 9.63 2.53
N SER A 57 -7.58 9.73 3.57
CA SER A 57 -8.28 10.96 3.95
C SER A 57 -7.33 12.05 4.46
N LEU A 58 -6.32 11.68 5.26
CA LEU A 58 -5.30 12.60 5.74
C LEU A 58 -4.50 13.17 4.57
N LEU A 59 -4.03 12.31 3.67
CA LEU A 59 -3.20 12.74 2.54
C LEU A 59 -3.98 13.60 1.56
N ALA A 60 -5.23 13.24 1.22
CA ALA A 60 -6.10 14.06 0.38
C ALA A 60 -6.31 15.46 0.99
N ARG A 61 -6.59 15.53 2.30
CA ARG A 61 -6.76 16.79 3.03
C ARG A 61 -5.47 17.64 3.04
N MET A 62 -4.31 17.02 3.25
CA MET A 62 -3.02 17.75 3.27
C MET A 62 -2.59 18.23 1.88
N MET A 63 -2.98 17.50 0.83
CA MET A 63 -2.81 17.95 -0.56
C MET A 63 -3.83 19.04 -0.93
N GLY A 64 -4.98 19.09 -0.24
CA GLY A 64 -6.07 20.00 -0.59
C GLY A 64 -6.85 19.54 -1.82
N VAL A 65 -6.98 18.23 -2.01
CA VAL A 65 -7.73 17.60 -3.11
C VAL A 65 -8.90 16.79 -2.58
N GLU A 66 -9.86 16.48 -3.46
CA GLU A 66 -11.04 15.71 -3.09
C GLU A 66 -10.70 14.24 -2.84
N LEU A 67 -11.27 13.68 -1.77
CA LEU A 67 -11.30 12.25 -1.52
C LEU A 67 -12.61 11.68 -2.08
N VAL A 68 -12.51 10.78 -3.05
CA VAL A 68 -13.67 10.26 -3.79
C VAL A 68 -13.73 8.73 -3.73
N GLU A 69 -14.93 8.18 -3.73
CA GLU A 69 -15.18 6.76 -3.99
C GLU A 69 -15.59 6.56 -5.46
N GLY A 70 -15.56 5.31 -5.95
CA GLY A 70 -15.93 5.00 -7.35
C GLY A 70 -17.30 5.55 -7.76
N ARG A 71 -18.28 5.54 -6.84
CA ARG A 71 -19.64 6.07 -7.06
C ARG A 71 -19.71 7.59 -7.29
N ASP A 72 -18.71 8.33 -6.81
CA ASP A 72 -18.65 9.79 -6.96
C ASP A 72 -18.12 10.19 -8.34
N LEU A 73 -17.53 9.25 -9.07
CA LEU A 73 -17.01 9.43 -10.41
C LEU A 73 -17.93 8.79 -11.45
N VAL A 74 -17.95 9.37 -12.64
CA VAL A 74 -18.66 8.83 -13.81
C VAL A 74 -17.80 9.03 -15.05
N CYS A 75 -17.67 7.99 -15.87
CA CYS A 75 -17.06 8.11 -17.19
C CYS A 75 -18.18 8.31 -18.22
N THR A 76 -18.13 9.40 -18.98
CA THR A 76 -19.11 9.68 -20.04
C THR A 76 -18.42 10.33 -21.22
N GLY A 77 -18.67 9.82 -22.44
CA GLY A 77 -18.02 10.32 -23.65
C GLY A 77 -16.50 10.18 -23.63
N GLY A 78 -15.96 9.22 -22.85
CA GLY A 78 -14.53 9.01 -22.65
C GLY A 78 -13.85 9.94 -21.63
N GLN A 79 -14.59 10.82 -20.97
CA GLN A 79 -14.05 11.71 -19.93
C GLN A 79 -14.55 11.29 -18.56
N VAL A 80 -13.65 11.28 -17.58
CA VAL A 80 -14.01 11.03 -16.17
C VAL A 80 -14.42 12.35 -15.52
N ARG A 81 -15.56 12.34 -14.84
CA ARG A 81 -16.12 13.50 -14.16
C ARG A 81 -16.51 13.12 -12.73
N MET A 82 -16.23 14.01 -11.79
CA MET A 82 -16.71 13.94 -10.42
C MET A 82 -18.10 14.57 -10.31
N ARG A 83 -19.03 13.87 -9.65
CA ARG A 83 -20.38 14.36 -9.38
C ARG A 83 -20.31 15.48 -8.34
N THR A 84 -20.84 16.65 -8.70
CA THR A 84 -21.02 17.76 -7.76
C THR A 84 -22.46 18.28 -7.84
N THR A 85 -22.87 19.08 -6.85
CA THR A 85 -24.18 19.73 -6.84
C THR A 85 -24.37 20.71 -8.00
N HIS A 86 -23.29 21.24 -8.57
CA HIS A 86 -23.31 22.18 -9.70
C HIS A 86 -23.11 21.48 -11.06
N GLY A 87 -23.12 20.14 -11.10
CA GLY A 87 -22.87 19.33 -12.29
C GLY A 87 -21.54 18.56 -12.23
N GLY A 88 -21.23 17.84 -13.31
CA GLY A 88 -20.02 17.01 -13.36
C GLY A 88 -18.76 17.86 -13.57
N ARG A 89 -17.81 17.83 -12.63
CA ARG A 89 -16.50 18.47 -12.78
C ARG A 89 -15.52 17.50 -13.44
N PRO A 90 -14.81 17.87 -14.52
CA PRO A 90 -13.77 17.02 -15.10
C PRO A 90 -12.69 16.64 -14.09
N VAL A 91 -12.18 15.41 -14.20
CA VAL A 91 -11.05 14.91 -13.42
C VAL A 91 -9.94 14.51 -14.38
N ASP A 92 -8.77 15.09 -14.19
CA ASP A 92 -7.61 14.92 -15.09
C ASP A 92 -6.64 13.88 -14.53
N VAL A 93 -6.50 13.81 -13.21
CA VAL A 93 -5.59 12.89 -12.53
C VAL A 93 -6.27 12.21 -11.34
N ILE A 94 -6.16 10.89 -11.26
CA ILE A 94 -6.67 10.08 -10.16
C ILE A 94 -5.49 9.43 -9.44
N TYR A 95 -5.23 9.85 -8.20
CA TYR A 95 -4.35 9.11 -7.31
C TYR A 95 -5.15 7.95 -6.69
N ARG A 96 -4.93 6.73 -7.20
CA ARG A 96 -5.70 5.55 -6.80
C ARG A 96 -5.12 4.91 -5.54
N ARG A 97 -6.02 4.51 -4.65
CA ARG A 97 -5.75 3.66 -3.48
C ARG A 97 -6.55 2.36 -3.54
N VAL A 98 -6.86 1.94 -4.78
CA VAL A 98 -7.64 0.75 -5.15
C VAL A 98 -6.80 -0.09 -6.10
N ASP A 99 -6.77 -1.41 -5.89
CA ASP A 99 -6.02 -2.35 -6.72
C ASP A 99 -6.58 -2.44 -8.15
N ASP A 100 -5.75 -2.87 -9.10
CA ASP A 100 -6.08 -2.90 -10.55
C ASP A 100 -7.38 -3.64 -10.82
N GLU A 101 -7.53 -4.83 -10.24
CA GLU A 101 -8.66 -5.72 -10.47
C GLU A 101 -10.01 -5.12 -10.05
N PHE A 102 -10.03 -4.12 -9.17
CA PHE A 102 -11.23 -3.44 -8.72
C PHE A 102 -11.49 -2.10 -9.41
N LEU A 103 -10.57 -1.62 -10.25
CA LEU A 103 -10.54 -0.24 -10.74
C LEU A 103 -11.58 0.06 -11.83
N ASP A 104 -11.90 -0.91 -12.68
CA ASP A 104 -12.88 -0.77 -13.76
C ASP A 104 -13.64 -2.09 -13.99
N PRO A 105 -14.94 -2.18 -13.65
CA PRO A 105 -15.71 -3.41 -13.80
C PRO A 105 -15.94 -3.82 -15.26
N VAL A 106 -15.69 -2.96 -16.25
CA VAL A 106 -15.82 -3.31 -17.67
C VAL A 106 -14.62 -4.12 -18.17
N HIS A 107 -13.43 -3.87 -17.62
CA HIS A 107 -12.17 -4.50 -18.07
C HIS A 107 -11.62 -5.54 -17.10
N PHE A 108 -11.95 -5.43 -15.81
CA PHE A 108 -11.46 -6.32 -14.76
C PHE A 108 -12.61 -7.10 -14.12
N ARG A 109 -12.80 -6.96 -12.79
CA ARG A 109 -13.83 -7.67 -12.05
C ARG A 109 -15.19 -7.01 -12.25
N GLY A 110 -16.07 -7.69 -13.00
CA GLY A 110 -17.42 -7.22 -13.27
C GLY A 110 -18.32 -7.05 -12.03
N ASP A 111 -17.96 -7.68 -10.91
CA ASP A 111 -18.63 -7.53 -9.61
C ASP A 111 -18.07 -6.37 -8.76
N SER A 112 -17.04 -5.66 -9.23
CA SER A 112 -16.44 -4.56 -8.48
C SER A 112 -17.39 -3.36 -8.37
N VAL A 113 -17.55 -2.87 -7.14
CA VAL A 113 -18.27 -1.63 -6.81
C VAL A 113 -17.35 -0.49 -6.39
N LEU A 114 -16.03 -0.71 -6.38
CA LEU A 114 -15.03 0.24 -5.89
C LEU A 114 -14.49 1.17 -6.99
N GLY A 115 -14.50 0.67 -8.23
CA GLY A 115 -13.95 1.33 -9.40
C GLY A 115 -14.92 2.23 -10.14
N VAL A 116 -14.53 2.62 -11.35
CA VAL A 116 -15.31 3.49 -12.23
C VAL A 116 -15.44 2.81 -13.59
N ALA A 117 -16.66 2.49 -14.00
CA ALA A 117 -16.92 1.84 -15.28
C ALA A 117 -16.40 2.70 -16.46
N GLY A 118 -15.56 2.12 -17.31
CA GLY A 118 -14.99 2.79 -18.48
C GLY A 118 -13.77 3.68 -18.19
N LEU A 119 -13.22 3.62 -16.98
CA LEU A 119 -11.99 4.34 -16.60
C LEU A 119 -10.79 3.90 -17.44
N VAL A 120 -10.60 2.60 -17.66
CA VAL A 120 -9.48 2.08 -18.47
C VAL A 120 -9.58 2.57 -19.91
N SER A 121 -10.79 2.65 -20.47
CA SER A 121 -11.00 3.22 -21.80
C SER A 121 -10.64 4.72 -21.84
N ALA A 122 -11.01 5.49 -20.82
CA ALA A 122 -10.65 6.91 -20.71
C ALA A 122 -9.12 7.10 -20.62
N MET A 123 -8.44 6.27 -19.82
CA MET A 123 -6.98 6.25 -19.70
C MET A 123 -6.32 5.96 -21.06
N ARG A 124 -6.76 4.91 -21.75
CA ARG A 124 -6.23 4.53 -23.08
C ARG A 124 -6.44 5.60 -24.14
N SER A 125 -7.45 6.45 -23.98
CA SER A 125 -7.70 7.60 -24.85
C SER A 125 -6.90 8.85 -24.47
N GLY A 126 -6.04 8.78 -23.44
CA GLY A 126 -5.23 9.90 -22.96
C GLY A 126 -6.03 11.02 -22.32
N ARG A 127 -7.22 10.73 -21.76
CA ARG A 127 -8.11 11.77 -21.20
C ARG A 127 -8.06 11.87 -19.67
N VAL A 128 -7.43 10.91 -19.02
CA VAL A 128 -7.24 10.89 -17.57
C VAL A 128 -5.97 10.09 -17.26
N SER A 129 -5.20 10.56 -16.31
CA SER A 129 -4.03 9.85 -15.78
C SER A 129 -4.39 9.18 -14.46
N VAL A 130 -3.94 7.94 -14.27
CA VAL A 130 -4.11 7.22 -13.01
C VAL A 130 -2.74 6.93 -12.41
N ALA A 131 -2.54 7.36 -11.17
CA ALA A 131 -1.30 7.22 -10.43
C ALA A 131 -1.52 6.33 -9.19
N ASN A 132 -0.79 5.24 -9.00
CA ASN A 132 0.16 4.64 -9.94
C ASN A 132 -0.56 4.02 -11.14
N ALA A 133 0.14 3.89 -12.27
CA ALA A 133 -0.42 3.32 -13.49
C ALA A 133 -0.93 1.88 -13.30
N VAL A 134 -1.92 1.49 -14.10
CA VAL A 134 -2.42 0.11 -14.17
C VAL A 134 -1.31 -0.79 -14.70
N GLY A 135 -1.12 -1.97 -14.09
CA GLY A 135 -0.11 -2.94 -14.49
C GLY A 135 1.29 -2.66 -13.93
N ASN A 136 1.49 -1.61 -13.14
CA ASN A 136 2.78 -1.32 -12.52
C ASN A 136 3.28 -2.43 -11.58
N GLY A 137 2.38 -3.30 -11.11
CA GLY A 137 2.71 -4.44 -10.25
C GLY A 137 3.70 -5.43 -10.87
N VAL A 138 3.81 -5.48 -12.21
CA VAL A 138 4.83 -6.31 -12.88
C VAL A 138 6.25 -5.90 -12.48
N ALA A 139 6.49 -4.61 -12.23
CA ALA A 139 7.81 -4.10 -11.87
C ALA A 139 8.23 -4.41 -10.42
N ASP A 140 7.27 -4.68 -9.54
CA ASP A 140 7.50 -5.06 -8.14
C ASP A 140 7.36 -6.59 -7.93
N ASP A 141 7.28 -7.35 -9.03
CA ASP A 141 7.24 -8.81 -8.98
C ASP A 141 8.57 -9.37 -8.45
N LYS A 142 8.49 -10.40 -7.61
CA LYS A 142 9.66 -10.99 -6.95
C LYS A 142 10.67 -11.59 -7.92
N LEU A 143 10.22 -12.08 -9.07
CA LEU A 143 11.12 -12.56 -10.11
C LEU A 143 11.79 -11.38 -10.81
N ILE A 144 11.04 -10.33 -11.16
CA ILE A 144 11.60 -9.10 -11.76
C ILE A 144 12.62 -8.43 -10.84
N TYR A 145 12.41 -8.46 -9.52
CA TYR A 145 13.38 -8.00 -8.53
C TYR A 145 14.77 -8.60 -8.75
N SER A 146 14.88 -9.89 -9.09
CA SER A 146 16.18 -10.54 -9.33
C SER A 146 16.94 -9.98 -10.54
N TYR A 147 16.24 -9.35 -11.49
CA TYR A 147 16.82 -8.75 -12.69
C TYR A 147 17.14 -7.26 -12.53
N LEU A 148 16.77 -6.60 -11.42
CA LEU A 148 16.98 -5.14 -11.27
C LEU A 148 18.41 -4.68 -11.51
N PRO A 149 19.48 -5.37 -11.05
CA PRO A 149 20.85 -4.99 -11.37
C PRO A 149 21.12 -4.92 -12.88
N ASP A 150 20.59 -5.89 -13.63
CA ASP A 150 20.77 -5.96 -15.08
C ASP A 150 19.88 -4.92 -15.79
N LEU A 151 18.68 -4.67 -15.29
CA LEU A 151 17.80 -3.62 -15.82
C LEU A 151 18.41 -2.23 -15.63
N ILE A 152 19.05 -1.95 -14.49
CA ILE A 152 19.76 -0.69 -14.24
C ILE A 152 20.89 -0.52 -15.28
N ARG A 153 21.73 -1.54 -15.48
CA ARG A 153 22.79 -1.50 -16.50
C ARG A 153 22.23 -1.34 -17.91
N PHE A 154 21.18 -2.06 -18.24
CA PHE A 154 20.59 -2.04 -19.57
C PHE A 154 19.95 -0.69 -19.92
N TYR A 155 19.19 -0.09 -19.00
CA TYR A 155 18.46 1.15 -19.27
C TYR A 155 19.26 2.43 -18.97
N LEU A 156 20.18 2.38 -18.00
CA LEU A 156 20.90 3.58 -17.52
C LEU A 156 22.39 3.55 -17.88
N ASP A 157 22.93 2.41 -18.34
CA ASP A 157 24.38 2.22 -18.56
C ASP A 157 25.22 2.53 -17.29
N GLU A 158 24.63 2.24 -16.12
CA GLU A 158 25.21 2.50 -14.80
C GLU A 158 25.27 1.21 -13.97
N ASP A 159 26.21 1.15 -13.03
CA ASP A 159 26.21 0.10 -12.01
C ASP A 159 25.25 0.45 -10.85
N PRO A 160 24.51 -0.54 -10.28
CA PRO A 160 23.62 -0.29 -9.16
C PRO A 160 24.35 0.28 -7.94
N ILE A 161 23.93 1.47 -7.50
CA ILE A 161 24.44 2.11 -6.28
C ILE A 161 24.01 1.33 -5.02
N LEU A 162 22.76 0.83 -5.03
CA LEU A 162 22.21 0.00 -3.97
C LEU A 162 22.23 -1.46 -4.43
N PRO A 163 22.99 -2.35 -3.78
CA PRO A 163 23.01 -3.75 -4.15
C PRO A 163 21.69 -4.42 -3.78
N ASN A 164 21.21 -5.30 -4.67
CA ASN A 164 20.13 -6.20 -4.33
C ASN A 164 20.62 -7.29 -3.37
N VAL A 165 19.68 -7.85 -2.61
CA VAL A 165 19.92 -9.12 -1.92
C VAL A 165 20.09 -10.19 -2.98
N GLU A 166 21.14 -11.00 -2.83
CA GLU A 166 21.37 -12.15 -3.71
C GLU A 166 20.10 -13.02 -3.77
N THR A 167 19.59 -13.21 -4.98
CA THR A 167 18.30 -13.86 -5.19
C THR A 167 18.46 -14.96 -6.23
N PHE A 168 18.31 -16.20 -5.77
CA PHE A 168 18.36 -17.39 -6.60
C PHE A 168 17.02 -17.60 -7.30
N ARG A 169 17.07 -17.63 -8.64
CA ARG A 169 15.93 -17.98 -9.48
C ARG A 169 15.84 -19.49 -9.58
N CYS A 170 14.90 -20.09 -8.87
CA CYS A 170 14.80 -21.55 -8.82
C CYS A 170 14.46 -22.21 -10.17
N ASP A 171 14.04 -21.44 -11.18
CA ASP A 171 13.85 -21.90 -12.57
C ASP A 171 15.19 -22.25 -13.26
N GLU A 172 16.31 -21.70 -12.77
CA GLU A 172 17.63 -21.98 -13.31
C GLU A 172 18.22 -23.25 -12.68
N PRO A 173 18.63 -24.27 -13.45
CA PRO A 173 19.05 -25.56 -12.90
C PRO A 173 20.20 -25.46 -11.87
N ALA A 174 21.18 -24.59 -12.12
CA ALA A 174 22.31 -24.39 -11.21
C ALA A 174 21.88 -23.72 -9.89
N ALA A 175 21.02 -22.71 -9.96
CA ALA A 175 20.47 -22.04 -8.79
C ALA A 175 19.57 -22.98 -7.98
N LEU A 176 18.74 -23.79 -8.65
CA LEU A 176 17.90 -24.79 -8.00
C LEU A 176 18.72 -25.83 -7.24
N ALA A 177 19.78 -26.36 -7.87
CA ALA A 177 20.68 -27.30 -7.21
C ALA A 177 21.29 -26.70 -5.94
N HIS A 178 21.84 -25.48 -6.05
CA HIS A 178 22.40 -24.76 -4.92
C HIS A 178 21.39 -24.56 -3.78
N VAL A 179 20.16 -24.13 -4.10
CA VAL A 179 19.09 -23.91 -3.12
C VAL A 179 18.65 -25.20 -2.45
N LEU A 180 18.57 -26.32 -3.18
CA LEU A 180 18.17 -27.62 -2.63
C LEU A 180 19.21 -28.18 -1.65
N ASP A 181 20.49 -27.90 -1.90
CA ASP A 181 21.62 -28.33 -1.10
C ASP A 181 21.78 -27.50 0.19
N HIS A 182 21.38 -26.22 0.18
CA HIS A 182 21.51 -25.28 1.31
C HIS A 182 20.16 -24.80 1.84
N LEU A 183 19.11 -25.61 1.70
CA LEU A 183 17.72 -25.18 1.96
C LEU A 183 17.48 -24.73 3.40
N ASP A 184 18.22 -25.30 4.35
CA ASP A 184 18.22 -24.98 5.78
C ASP A 184 18.97 -23.69 6.13
N GLU A 185 19.65 -23.06 5.17
CA GLU A 185 20.36 -21.78 5.35
C GLU A 185 19.68 -20.61 4.62
N MET A 186 18.60 -20.89 3.87
CA MET A 186 17.96 -19.96 2.95
C MET A 186 16.57 -19.53 3.42
N VAL A 187 16.11 -18.37 2.95
CA VAL A 187 14.71 -17.94 3.01
C VAL A 187 14.08 -18.18 1.64
N VAL A 188 13.08 -19.05 1.58
CA VAL A 188 12.39 -19.40 0.33
C VAL A 188 11.00 -18.78 0.31
N LYS A 189 10.65 -18.17 -0.83
CA LYS A 189 9.42 -17.39 -0.99
C LYS A 189 8.72 -17.76 -2.30
N PRO A 190 7.39 -17.92 -2.30
CA PRO A 190 6.64 -18.09 -3.54
C PRO A 190 6.65 -16.77 -4.33
N VAL A 191 6.69 -16.83 -5.66
CA VAL A 191 6.73 -15.64 -6.53
C VAL A 191 5.41 -14.86 -6.44
N ASP A 192 4.27 -15.55 -6.52
CA ASP A 192 2.91 -14.99 -6.54
C ASP A 192 2.35 -14.59 -5.16
N GLY A 193 3.04 -14.90 -4.06
CA GLY A 193 2.54 -14.63 -2.71
C GLY A 193 2.70 -13.17 -2.26
N SER A 194 1.63 -12.52 -1.81
CA SER A 194 1.69 -11.23 -1.10
C SER A 194 1.74 -11.41 0.43
N GLY A 195 2.32 -10.43 1.14
CA GLY A 195 2.23 -10.34 2.61
C GLY A 195 2.93 -11.45 3.43
N GLY A 196 3.92 -12.14 2.86
CA GLY A 196 4.71 -13.16 3.57
C GLY A 196 4.05 -14.53 3.69
N LYS A 197 2.87 -14.73 3.09
CA LYS A 197 2.24 -16.06 3.01
C LYS A 197 3.12 -17.01 2.20
N GLY A 198 3.36 -18.21 2.73
CA GLY A 198 4.22 -19.23 2.10
C GLY A 198 5.73 -19.02 2.25
N LEU A 199 6.16 -18.02 3.03
CA LEU A 199 7.57 -17.81 3.36
C LEU A 199 8.08 -18.90 4.31
N VAL A 200 9.18 -19.54 3.95
CA VAL A 200 9.89 -20.51 4.82
C VAL A 200 11.27 -19.96 5.14
N VAL A 201 11.59 -19.88 6.43
CA VAL A 201 12.93 -19.52 6.93
C VAL A 201 13.65 -20.81 7.27
N GLY A 202 14.57 -21.24 6.41
CA GLY A 202 15.30 -22.51 6.51
C GLY A 202 15.81 -22.83 7.91
N PRO A 203 16.57 -21.92 8.56
CA PRO A 203 17.17 -22.21 9.87
C PRO A 203 16.16 -22.40 11.02
N ARG A 204 14.90 -21.98 10.83
CA ARG A 204 13.82 -22.11 11.82
C ARG A 204 12.79 -23.17 11.42
N ALA A 205 12.93 -23.79 10.25
CA ALA A 205 12.00 -24.78 9.74
C ALA A 205 12.33 -26.18 10.27
N ASP A 206 11.32 -26.96 10.61
CA ASP A 206 11.50 -28.37 10.94
C ASP A 206 11.80 -29.19 9.68
N ARG A 207 12.29 -30.43 9.88
CA ARG A 207 12.68 -31.29 8.78
C ARG A 207 11.51 -31.60 7.83
N ALA A 208 10.32 -31.81 8.39
CA ALA A 208 9.12 -32.10 7.60
C ALA A 208 8.73 -30.92 6.70
N THR A 209 8.90 -29.67 7.16
CA THR A 209 8.66 -28.47 6.37
C THR A 209 9.69 -28.33 5.26
N LEU A 210 10.97 -28.57 5.55
CA LEU A 210 12.03 -28.54 4.54
C LEU A 210 11.83 -29.61 3.46
N ASP A 211 11.39 -30.82 3.84
CA ASP A 211 11.13 -31.88 2.87
C ASP A 211 9.90 -31.58 1.98
N ARG A 212 8.85 -30.98 2.53
CA ARG A 212 7.71 -30.47 1.72
C ARG A 212 8.15 -29.35 0.77
N LEU A 213 8.95 -28.41 1.26
CA LEU A 213 9.48 -27.31 0.46
C LEU A 213 10.36 -27.83 -0.68
N ARG A 214 11.21 -28.82 -0.40
CA ARG A 214 12.05 -29.51 -1.38
C ARG A 214 11.21 -30.14 -2.49
N ALA A 215 10.13 -30.83 -2.13
CA ALA A 215 9.20 -31.39 -3.12
C ALA A 215 8.53 -30.29 -3.96
N GLY A 216 8.06 -29.21 -3.32
CA GLY A 216 7.44 -28.07 -3.98
C GLY A 216 8.37 -27.38 -4.99
N LEU A 217 9.62 -27.13 -4.60
CA LEU A 217 10.67 -26.55 -5.44
C LEU A 217 10.94 -27.42 -6.68
N ARG A 218 10.97 -28.74 -6.54
CA ARG A 218 11.16 -29.66 -7.67
C ARG A 218 9.96 -29.74 -8.59
N SER A 219 8.74 -29.63 -8.05
CA SER A 219 7.51 -29.74 -8.84
C SER A 219 7.18 -28.48 -9.64
N ASN A 220 7.52 -27.30 -9.12
CA ASN A 220 7.24 -26.03 -9.76
C ASN A 220 8.35 -25.01 -9.44
N PRO A 221 9.57 -25.19 -9.98
CA PRO A 221 10.72 -24.35 -9.65
C PRO A 221 10.47 -22.87 -9.92
N ARG A 222 9.83 -22.54 -11.05
CA ARG A 222 9.48 -21.17 -11.44
C ARG A 222 8.59 -20.44 -10.42
N GLY A 223 7.82 -21.19 -9.63
CA GLY A 223 6.96 -20.63 -8.58
C GLY A 223 7.71 -20.09 -7.36
N TRP A 224 9.04 -20.21 -7.30
CA TRP A 224 9.83 -19.88 -6.11
C TRP A 224 11.07 -19.05 -6.41
N ILE A 225 11.43 -18.23 -5.43
CA ILE A 225 12.76 -17.63 -5.30
C ILE A 225 13.35 -17.96 -3.94
N ALA A 226 14.67 -17.98 -3.85
CA ALA A 226 15.38 -18.15 -2.58
C ALA A 226 16.41 -17.03 -2.38
N GLN A 227 16.62 -16.66 -1.14
CA GLN A 227 17.57 -15.63 -0.73
C GLN A 227 18.33 -16.12 0.50
N PRO A 228 19.61 -15.76 0.69
CA PRO A 228 20.29 -16.02 1.94
C PRO A 228 19.61 -15.27 3.09
N VAL A 229 19.76 -15.77 4.31
CA VAL A 229 19.25 -15.08 5.49
C VAL A 229 20.05 -13.79 5.69
N VAL A 230 19.41 -12.65 5.45
CA VAL A 230 20.02 -11.33 5.64
C VAL A 230 20.00 -10.96 7.12
N GLN A 231 21.17 -10.63 7.66
CA GLN A 231 21.27 -10.04 9.00
C GLN A 231 20.85 -8.57 8.95
N LEU A 232 19.67 -8.27 9.50
CA LEU A 232 19.16 -6.90 9.58
C LEU A 232 19.95 -6.09 10.62
N SER A 233 20.23 -4.83 10.32
CA SER A 233 20.77 -3.89 11.30
C SER A 233 19.84 -3.75 12.51
N THR A 234 20.39 -3.42 13.67
CA THR A 234 19.60 -3.16 14.88
C THR A 234 19.68 -1.69 15.32
N VAL A 235 18.62 -1.20 15.95
CA VAL A 235 18.56 0.13 16.56
C VAL A 235 18.18 0.02 18.04
N PRO A 236 18.71 0.90 18.92
CA PRO A 236 18.32 0.92 20.32
C PRO A 236 16.82 1.19 20.48
N THR A 237 16.13 0.32 21.21
CA THR A 237 14.69 0.40 21.46
C THR A 237 14.42 0.27 22.95
N PHE A 238 13.64 1.20 23.49
CA PHE A 238 13.34 1.25 24.91
C PHE A 238 12.17 0.33 25.22
N LEU A 239 12.44 -0.77 25.92
CA LEU A 239 11.47 -1.78 26.33
C LEU A 239 11.75 -2.16 27.78
N GLU A 240 10.69 -2.25 28.59
CA GLU A 240 10.78 -2.74 29.98
C GLU A 240 11.85 -2.00 30.82
N GLY A 241 11.96 -0.68 30.65
CA GLY A 241 12.89 0.15 31.42
C GLY A 241 14.36 0.11 30.97
N ARG A 242 14.68 -0.61 29.88
CA ARG A 242 16.05 -0.71 29.33
C ARG A 242 16.11 -0.46 27.83
N LEU A 243 17.29 -0.07 27.35
CA LEU A 243 17.58 0.01 25.91
C LEU A 243 18.11 -1.33 25.43
N VAL A 244 17.41 -1.93 24.47
CA VAL A 244 17.78 -3.21 23.84
C VAL A 244 17.87 -3.07 22.33
N PRO A 245 18.77 -3.80 21.66
CA PRO A 245 18.83 -3.80 20.21
C PRO A 245 17.60 -4.50 19.62
N ARG A 246 17.02 -3.91 18.58
CA ARG A 246 15.92 -4.51 17.79
C ARG A 246 16.14 -4.31 16.31
N HIS A 247 15.81 -5.33 15.51
CA HIS A 247 15.96 -5.28 14.06
C HIS A 247 15.02 -4.25 13.45
N VAL A 248 15.51 -3.60 12.40
CA VAL A 248 14.84 -2.48 11.75
C VAL A 248 14.87 -2.61 10.24
N ASP A 249 13.84 -2.09 9.58
CA ASP A 249 13.91 -1.76 8.16
C ASP A 249 13.48 -0.31 7.91
N LEU A 250 13.91 0.23 6.77
CA LEU A 250 13.61 1.58 6.36
C LEU A 250 12.89 1.56 5.01
N ARG A 251 11.72 2.20 4.97
CA ARG A 251 10.96 2.43 3.75
C ARG A 251 10.96 3.92 3.39
N PRO A 252 11.88 4.37 2.51
CA PRO A 252 11.81 5.71 1.95
C PRO A 252 10.69 5.80 0.90
N PHE A 253 10.29 7.02 0.57
CA PHE A 253 9.31 7.31 -0.47
C PHE A 253 9.93 8.22 -1.53
N ALA A 254 9.87 7.80 -2.79
CA ALA A 254 10.31 8.55 -3.94
C ALA A 254 9.11 8.98 -4.78
N VAL A 255 9.09 10.23 -5.24
CA VAL A 255 8.10 10.78 -6.16
C VAL A 255 8.80 11.10 -7.47
N ASN A 256 8.28 10.55 -8.56
CA ASN A 256 8.70 10.87 -9.92
C ASN A 256 7.67 11.82 -10.54
N ASP A 257 8.10 13.00 -10.97
CA ASP A 257 7.26 13.98 -11.67
C ASP A 257 7.32 13.86 -13.20
N GLY A 258 8.05 12.88 -13.72
CA GLY A 258 8.29 12.65 -15.15
C GLY A 258 9.65 13.14 -15.63
N GLU A 259 10.21 14.16 -14.97
CA GLU A 259 11.55 14.68 -15.29
C GLU A 259 12.57 14.36 -14.19
N ARG A 260 12.14 14.35 -12.94
CA ARG A 260 12.99 14.22 -11.76
C ARG A 260 12.38 13.27 -10.74
N ILE A 261 13.27 12.54 -10.08
CA ILE A 261 12.94 11.69 -8.94
C ILE A 261 13.37 12.41 -7.66
N GLN A 262 12.40 12.70 -6.79
CA GLN A 262 12.63 13.33 -5.50
C GLN A 262 12.39 12.32 -4.38
N VAL A 263 13.40 12.09 -3.55
CA VAL A 263 13.31 11.21 -2.38
C VAL A 263 13.06 12.05 -1.14
N LEU A 264 12.02 11.70 -0.37
CA LEU A 264 11.74 12.33 0.92
C LEU A 264 12.95 12.13 1.85
N PRO A 265 13.50 13.19 2.48
CA PRO A 265 14.59 13.06 3.45
C PRO A 265 14.07 12.51 4.80
N GLY A 266 13.56 11.29 4.76
CA GLY A 266 12.94 10.55 5.85
C GLY A 266 12.38 9.23 5.33
N GLY A 267 11.42 8.66 6.06
CA GLY A 267 10.79 7.40 5.67
C GLY A 267 10.11 6.74 6.85
N LEU A 268 9.40 5.65 6.56
CA LEU A 268 8.82 4.81 7.59
C LEU A 268 9.88 3.82 8.06
N THR A 269 10.37 4.00 9.29
CA THR A 269 11.22 3.03 9.95
C THR A 269 10.36 2.08 10.76
N ARG A 270 10.44 0.77 10.51
CA ARG A 270 9.70 -0.26 11.25
C ARG A 270 10.65 -1.10 12.09
N VAL A 271 10.20 -1.47 13.29
CA VAL A 271 11.02 -2.17 14.28
C VAL A 271 10.33 -3.46 14.67
N ALA A 272 11.05 -4.58 14.60
CA ALA A 272 10.61 -5.85 15.16
C ALA A 272 10.76 -5.78 16.69
N LEU A 273 9.66 -5.67 17.42
CA LEU A 273 9.68 -5.54 18.88
C LEU A 273 10.03 -6.83 19.63
N PRO A 274 9.57 -8.03 19.20
CA PRO A 274 9.99 -9.27 19.83
C PRO A 274 11.49 -9.52 19.67
N GLU A 275 12.10 -10.14 20.67
CA GLU A 275 13.54 -10.41 20.67
C GLU A 275 13.92 -11.45 19.61
N GLY A 276 14.97 -11.16 18.82
CA GLY A 276 15.48 -12.06 17.78
C GLY A 276 14.58 -12.19 16.54
N GLU A 277 13.42 -11.53 16.50
CA GLU A 277 12.54 -11.58 15.34
C GLU A 277 13.02 -10.66 14.22
N LEU A 278 12.97 -11.18 12.98
CA LEU A 278 13.27 -10.43 11.76
C LEU A 278 12.00 -9.87 11.11
N VAL A 279 10.83 -10.22 11.64
CA VAL A 279 9.54 -9.84 11.07
C VAL A 279 9.12 -8.49 11.63
N VAL A 280 9.21 -7.46 10.79
CA VAL A 280 8.90 -6.05 11.12
C VAL A 280 7.47 -5.64 10.74
N ASN A 281 6.60 -6.58 10.39
CA ASN A 281 5.24 -6.26 9.95
C ASN A 281 4.38 -5.78 11.13
N SER A 282 3.73 -4.63 10.97
CA SER A 282 2.89 -4.00 12.00
C SER A 282 1.72 -4.89 12.42
N SER A 283 1.20 -5.72 11.51
CA SER A 283 0.13 -6.69 11.82
C SER A 283 0.57 -7.83 12.75
N GLN A 284 1.87 -7.96 13.01
CA GLN A 284 2.47 -8.98 13.88
C GLN A 284 3.26 -8.38 15.04
N GLY A 285 2.88 -7.18 15.49
CA GLY A 285 3.51 -6.53 16.65
C GLY A 285 4.75 -5.70 16.34
N GLY A 286 4.96 -5.33 15.06
CA GLY A 286 5.98 -4.37 14.66
C GLY A 286 5.65 -2.94 15.12
N GLY A 287 6.63 -2.25 15.70
CA GLY A 287 6.56 -0.83 16.04
C GLY A 287 7.08 0.06 14.91
N SER A 288 6.97 1.38 15.07
CA SER A 288 7.59 2.36 14.17
C SER A 288 8.47 3.36 14.92
N LYS A 289 9.45 3.92 14.21
CA LYS A 289 10.32 4.99 14.70
C LYS A 289 10.36 6.15 13.70
N ASP A 290 10.67 7.32 14.23
CA ASP A 290 10.96 8.50 13.39
C ASP A 290 12.33 8.33 12.71
N THR A 291 12.44 8.77 11.46
CA THR A 291 13.65 8.64 10.65
C THR A 291 14.25 10.02 10.44
N TRP A 292 15.36 10.33 11.12
CA TRP A 292 16.01 11.64 11.02
C TRP A 292 17.12 11.64 9.98
N VAL A 293 16.91 12.37 8.89
CA VAL A 293 17.96 12.69 7.91
C VAL A 293 18.56 14.04 8.27
N LEU A 294 19.85 14.07 8.57
CA LEU A 294 20.55 15.30 8.92
C LEU A 294 20.91 16.10 7.66
N ALA A 295 20.75 17.42 7.72
CA ALA A 295 21.32 18.31 6.72
C ALA A 295 22.85 18.30 6.87
N GLY A 296 23.56 18.17 5.74
CA GLY A 296 25.03 18.27 5.74
C GLY A 296 25.52 19.60 6.31
N ARG A 297 26.81 19.69 6.66
CA ARG A 297 27.46 20.92 7.16
C ARG A 297 27.62 22.03 6.09
N GLY A 298 26.85 22.01 5.01
CA GLY A 298 26.79 23.05 3.96
C GLY A 298 25.51 23.88 4.07
N ARG A 299 25.56 25.16 3.65
CA ARG A 299 24.44 26.12 3.72
C ARG A 299 23.15 25.51 3.17
N LEU A 300 22.11 25.41 4.00
CA LEU A 300 20.73 25.18 3.56
C LEU A 300 20.36 26.32 2.60
N ARG A 301 20.10 26.01 1.33
CA ARG A 301 19.19 26.85 0.53
C ARG A 301 17.81 26.67 1.15
N VAL A 302 17.44 27.58 2.03
CA VAL A 302 16.05 27.81 2.36
C VAL A 302 15.40 28.21 1.03
N ALA A 303 14.59 27.34 0.44
CA ALA A 303 13.68 27.77 -0.61
C ALA A 303 12.83 28.90 -0.02
N PRO A 304 12.63 30.03 -0.73
CA PRO A 304 11.88 31.14 -0.18
C PRO A 304 10.51 30.62 0.27
N SER A 305 10.26 30.75 1.57
CA SER A 305 8.95 30.53 2.15
C SER A 305 7.98 31.42 1.41
N ALA A 306 6.99 30.81 0.75
CA ALA A 306 5.81 31.55 0.33
C ALA A 306 5.26 32.28 1.57
N GLU A 307 5.00 33.58 1.43
CA GLU A 307 4.42 34.39 2.49
C GLU A 307 3.14 33.76 3.06
N PRO A 308 2.82 34.01 4.35
CA PRO A 308 1.75 33.32 5.04
C PRO A 308 0.39 33.83 4.56
N ALA A 309 -0.14 33.24 3.50
CA ALA A 309 -1.55 33.35 3.16
C ALA A 309 -2.34 32.31 3.98
N GLY A 310 -2.93 32.76 5.09
CA GLY A 310 -3.99 32.06 5.80
C GLY A 310 -3.61 31.55 7.19
N GLU A 311 -4.43 31.92 8.18
CA GLU A 311 -4.36 31.48 9.58
C GLU A 311 -3.87 30.04 9.73
N THR A 312 -2.81 29.87 10.51
CA THR A 312 -2.41 28.57 11.05
C THR A 312 -3.55 28.06 11.93
N ARG A 313 -4.52 27.34 11.35
CA ARG A 313 -5.48 26.57 12.12
C ARG A 313 -4.69 25.52 12.90
N GLN A 314 -4.51 25.76 14.19
CA GLN A 314 -4.05 24.75 15.12
C GLN A 314 -4.89 23.50 14.92
N ILE A 315 -4.26 22.43 14.47
CA ILE A 315 -4.88 21.10 14.42
C ILE A 315 -4.92 20.62 15.87
N VAL A 316 -6.03 20.90 16.55
CA VAL A 316 -6.37 20.21 17.79
C VAL A 316 -6.67 18.77 17.42
N ILE A 317 -5.73 17.89 17.70
CA ILE A 317 -5.91 16.44 17.62
C ILE A 317 -6.85 16.08 18.77
N MET A 318 -8.16 16.04 18.49
CA MET A 318 -9.08 15.36 19.41
C MET A 318 -8.83 13.87 19.24
N SER A 319 -8.22 13.25 20.26
CA SER A 319 -8.12 11.81 20.39
C SER A 319 -9.52 11.22 20.23
N ALA A 320 -9.68 10.27 19.30
CA ALA A 320 -10.92 9.51 19.20
C ALA A 320 -11.20 8.85 20.55
N PRO A 321 -12.46 8.81 21.03
CA PRO A 321 -12.79 8.10 22.26
C PRO A 321 -12.35 6.64 22.10
N THR A 322 -11.53 6.17 23.05
CA THR A 322 -11.11 4.77 23.13
C THR A 322 -12.36 3.91 23.29
N VAL A 323 -12.77 3.25 22.21
CA VAL A 323 -13.77 2.18 22.28
C VAL A 323 -13.12 1.05 23.07
N SER A 324 -13.65 0.76 24.26
CA SER A 324 -13.08 -0.29 25.10
C SER A 324 -13.28 -1.66 24.44
N HIS A 325 -12.38 -2.60 24.72
CA HIS A 325 -12.45 -3.95 24.17
C HIS A 325 -13.77 -4.66 24.56
N ASP A 326 -14.37 -4.30 25.69
CA ASP A 326 -15.65 -4.83 26.16
C ASP A 326 -16.85 -4.38 25.31
N ASP A 327 -16.81 -3.16 24.75
CA ASP A 327 -17.90 -2.66 23.89
C ASP A 327 -17.92 -3.37 22.53
N SER A 328 -16.74 -3.79 22.05
CA SER A 328 -16.60 -4.57 20.80
C SER A 328 -17.11 -6.01 20.95
N ILE A 329 -16.95 -6.61 22.13
CA ILE A 329 -17.45 -7.98 22.40
C ILE A 329 -18.97 -7.96 22.59
N ARG A 330 -19.52 -6.94 23.27
CA ARG A 330 -20.97 -6.79 23.47
C ARG A 330 -21.73 -6.56 22.15
N SER A 331 -21.16 -5.78 21.24
CA SER A 331 -21.76 -5.52 19.93
C SER A 331 -21.73 -6.76 19.02
N GLN A 332 -20.67 -7.58 19.08
CA GLN A 332 -20.62 -8.88 18.38
C GLN A 332 -21.61 -9.90 18.96
N GLN A 333 -21.75 -9.98 20.29
CA GLN A 333 -22.72 -10.88 20.93
C GLN A 333 -24.19 -10.50 20.61
N GLN A 334 -24.51 -9.21 20.55
CA GLN A 334 -25.85 -8.75 20.15
C GLN A 334 -26.17 -9.07 18.68
N GLN A 335 -25.19 -8.97 17.77
CA GLN A 335 -25.38 -9.35 16.37
C GLN A 335 -25.58 -10.86 16.19
N GLN A 336 -24.84 -11.69 16.94
CA GLN A 336 -25.04 -13.15 16.91
C GLN A 336 -26.42 -13.55 17.47
N GLN A 337 -26.91 -12.90 18.54
CA GLN A 337 -28.25 -13.17 19.06
C GLN A 337 -29.37 -12.73 18.11
N GLN A 338 -29.19 -11.64 17.35
CA GLN A 338 -30.16 -11.23 16.33
C GLN A 338 -30.20 -12.20 15.14
N GLN A 339 -29.06 -12.74 14.71
CA GLN A 339 -29.01 -13.75 13.63
C GLN A 339 -29.64 -15.08 14.04
N GLN A 340 -29.41 -15.56 15.27
CA GLN A 340 -30.07 -16.78 15.77
C GLN A 340 -31.59 -16.61 15.90
N ARG A 341 -32.08 -15.43 16.28
CA ARG A 341 -33.52 -15.13 16.34
C ARG A 341 -34.20 -15.09 14.96
N GLN A 342 -33.47 -14.77 13.89
CA GLN A 342 -34.03 -14.79 12.53
C GLN A 342 -34.09 -16.21 11.95
N GLN A 343 -33.19 -17.11 12.35
CA GLN A 343 -33.18 -18.52 11.91
C GLN A 343 -34.25 -19.39 12.59
N LEU A 344 -34.79 -18.97 13.73
CA LEU A 344 -35.81 -19.71 14.51
C LEU A 344 -37.27 -19.37 14.15
N ARG A 345 -37.55 -18.64 13.06
CA ARG A 345 -38.92 -18.42 12.60
C ARG A 345 -39.40 -19.61 11.75
N PRO A 346 -40.41 -20.39 12.18
CA PRO A 346 -40.92 -21.50 11.37
C PRO A 346 -41.75 -20.96 10.18
N HIS A 347 -41.42 -21.42 8.97
CA HIS A 347 -42.26 -21.25 7.78
C HIS A 347 -43.51 -22.14 7.90
N GLY A 348 -44.70 -21.53 8.03
CA GLY A 348 -45.99 -22.24 7.94
C GLY A 348 -46.43 -22.47 6.48
N PRO A 349 -47.13 -23.57 6.15
CA PRO A 349 -47.51 -23.90 4.78
C PRO A 349 -48.74 -23.10 4.32
N ARG A 350 -48.71 -22.56 3.11
CA ARG A 350 -49.89 -22.01 2.42
C ARG A 350 -50.31 -22.94 1.28
N TRP A 351 -51.36 -23.71 1.51
CA TRP A 351 -52.19 -24.30 0.46
C TRP A 351 -53.54 -23.58 0.44
N ALA A 352 -53.97 -23.12 -0.73
CA ALA A 352 -55.38 -22.99 -1.11
C ALA A 352 -55.47 -22.81 -2.64
N ARG A 353 -56.05 -23.81 -3.33
CA ARG A 353 -56.80 -23.63 -4.59
C ARG A 353 -58.23 -23.20 -4.22
N PRO A 354 -58.95 -22.49 -5.11
CA PRO A 354 -59.88 -23.11 -6.07
C PRO A 354 -59.80 -22.37 -7.43
N GLU A 355 -60.49 -22.61 -8.54
CA GLU A 355 -61.32 -23.66 -9.17
C GLU A 355 -61.36 -23.29 -10.67
N ALA A 356 -61.82 -24.19 -11.53
CA ALA A 356 -61.94 -24.01 -12.98
C ALA A 356 -63.06 -23.02 -13.39
N GLY A 357 -62.91 -22.40 -14.56
CA GLY A 357 -63.96 -21.67 -15.27
C GLY A 357 -63.52 -21.32 -16.69
N GLU A 358 -64.35 -21.74 -17.65
CA GLU A 358 -64.17 -21.76 -19.11
C GLU A 358 -64.23 -20.37 -19.80
N ASP A 359 -63.98 -20.42 -21.11
CA ASP A 359 -64.52 -19.59 -22.21
C ASP A 359 -63.69 -18.46 -22.88
N GLN A 360 -63.37 -18.74 -24.16
CA GLN A 360 -63.59 -17.94 -25.38
C GLN A 360 -62.95 -16.55 -25.52
N CYS A 361 -61.88 -16.45 -26.31
CA CYS A 361 -61.83 -15.95 -27.71
C CYS A 361 -60.37 -15.76 -28.14
#